data_AF-A0A9W7LBU7-F1
#
_entry.id   AF-A0A9W7LBU7-F1
#
_cell.length_a   1.000
_cell.length_b   1.000
_cell.length_c   1.000
_cell.angle_alpha   90.00
_cell.angle_beta   90.00
_cell.angle_gamma   90.00
#
_symmetry.space_group_name_H-M   'P 1'
#
loop_
_entity.id
_entity.type
_entity.pdbx_description
1 polymer ?
#
loop_
_entity_poly.entity_id
_entity_poly.type
_entity_poly.pdbx_seq_one_letter_code
_entity_poly.pdbx_strand_id
1 'polypeptide(L)'
;MQPLLRLQNFTCVCLPGRRLVLSGVEKVLDGGSATDAVKLCGFKPPRYFWYCVSGTVCDVVQLALDLSFQVVGIEDPSINWMLSFFFSIIFRHTTHRYLVFGEYNGTYYESLVRMYISYTFIVLLSTVFNVVMVRTMKLSWIWAWLITLVWTGVVNYFIIKQLWGVGGELNGAGSEVEATTDRLVHLLTKAIAAGRGRGGGKKMKRDESVALLGEMEGRSAGEEGSVLLDDDDILHRVGESAHHRSRIETGNSVS
;
A
#
# COMPACT_ATOMS: atom_id res chain seq x y z
N MET A 1 -0.50 34.45 -10.09
CA MET A 1 -0.03 33.37 -10.97
C MET A 1 -1.23 32.82 -11.71
N GLN A 2 -1.32 33.09 -13.01
CA GLN A 2 -2.44 32.65 -13.88
C GLN A 2 -2.13 31.27 -14.48
N PRO A 3 -3.04 30.29 -14.44
CA PRO A 3 -2.88 29.06 -15.21
C PRO A 3 -3.41 29.30 -16.63
N LEU A 4 -2.49 29.67 -17.52
CA LEU A 4 -2.69 29.71 -18.96
C LEU A 4 -2.23 28.37 -19.53
N LEU A 5 -3.19 27.45 -19.72
CA LEU A 5 -3.22 26.40 -20.76
C LEU A 5 -4.53 25.61 -20.58
N ARG A 6 -5.61 26.13 -21.16
CA ARG A 6 -6.84 25.36 -21.40
C ARG A 6 -6.53 24.27 -22.41
N LEU A 7 -6.32 23.04 -21.94
CA LEU A 7 -6.48 21.82 -22.73
C LEU A 7 -7.98 21.63 -23.02
N GLN A 8 -8.51 22.43 -23.95
CA GLN A 8 -9.78 22.11 -24.60
C GLN A 8 -9.50 20.99 -25.61
N ASN A 9 -10.31 19.93 -25.55
CA ASN A 9 -10.35 18.76 -26.46
C ASN A 9 -9.67 17.48 -25.97
N PHE A 10 -9.95 17.06 -24.72
CA PHE A 10 -10.17 15.64 -24.50
C PHE A 10 -11.60 15.31 -24.94
N THR A 11 -11.78 15.07 -26.25
CA THR A 11 -13.03 14.58 -26.81
C THR A 11 -13.25 13.19 -26.25
N CYS A 12 -14.10 13.11 -25.22
CA CYS A 12 -14.58 11.87 -24.67
C CYS A 12 -15.21 11.06 -25.81
N VAL A 13 -14.64 9.89 -26.13
CA VAL A 13 -15.15 9.00 -27.18
C VAL A 13 -16.48 8.42 -26.69
N CYS A 14 -17.56 9.17 -26.93
CA CYS A 14 -18.92 8.71 -26.74
C CYS A 14 -19.25 7.73 -27.86
N LEU A 15 -19.07 6.42 -27.60
CA LEU A 15 -19.71 5.41 -28.43
C LEU A 15 -21.23 5.56 -28.29
N PRO A 16 -21.99 5.74 -29.38
CA PRO A 16 -23.44 5.91 -29.32
C PRO A 16 -24.06 4.68 -28.68
N GLY A 17 -24.72 4.87 -27.53
CA GLY A 17 -25.38 3.80 -26.77
C GLY A 17 -24.58 3.18 -25.62
N ARG A 18 -23.32 3.57 -25.38
CA ARG A 18 -22.58 3.11 -24.17
C ARG A 18 -22.55 4.22 -23.11
N ARG A 19 -23.11 3.93 -21.93
CA ARG A 19 -22.94 4.80 -20.75
C ARG A 19 -21.44 4.93 -20.47
N LEU A 20 -20.97 6.16 -20.27
CA LEU A 20 -19.59 6.42 -19.87
C LEU A 20 -19.29 5.63 -18.59
N VAL A 21 -18.27 4.78 -18.66
CA VAL A 21 -17.80 3.99 -17.51
C VAL A 21 -17.28 4.91 -16.41
N LEU A 22 -16.75 6.08 -16.81
CA LEU A 22 -16.16 7.08 -15.94
C LEU A 22 -16.69 8.47 -16.32
N SER A 23 -17.27 9.20 -15.37
CA SER A 23 -17.71 10.59 -15.55
C SER A 23 -17.26 11.45 -14.38
N GLY A 24 -16.94 12.73 -14.59
CA GLY A 24 -16.56 13.66 -13.51
C GLY A 24 -15.05 13.86 -13.33
N VAL A 25 -14.21 13.33 -14.21
CA VAL A 25 -12.74 13.51 -14.14
C VAL A 25 -12.35 14.96 -14.36
N GLU A 26 -13.09 15.66 -15.22
CA GLU A 26 -12.89 17.08 -15.50
C GLU A 26 -12.93 17.93 -14.23
N LYS A 27 -13.84 17.61 -13.31
CA LYS A 27 -13.94 18.33 -12.02
C LYS A 27 -12.76 18.03 -11.09
N VAL A 28 -12.11 16.88 -11.25
CA VAL A 28 -10.88 16.56 -10.49
C VAL A 28 -9.70 17.36 -11.02
N LEU A 29 -9.62 17.53 -12.34
CA LEU A 29 -8.62 18.39 -12.98
C LEU A 29 -8.81 19.87 -12.61
N ASP A 30 -10.06 20.29 -12.37
CA ASP A 30 -10.40 21.62 -11.87
C ASP A 30 -10.14 21.80 -10.36
N GLY A 31 -9.57 20.79 -9.67
CA GLY A 31 -9.20 20.85 -8.25
C GLY A 31 -10.22 20.23 -7.28
N GLY A 32 -11.31 19.66 -7.77
CA GLY A 32 -12.27 18.91 -6.96
C GLY A 32 -11.73 17.55 -6.48
N SER A 33 -12.31 17.02 -5.41
CA SER A 33 -11.99 15.67 -4.94
C SER A 33 -12.59 14.60 -5.87
N ALA A 34 -11.80 13.61 -6.27
CA ALA A 34 -12.30 12.48 -7.07
C ALA A 34 -13.44 11.73 -6.38
N THR A 35 -13.41 11.66 -5.05
CA THR A 35 -14.47 11.05 -4.26
C THR A 35 -15.82 11.71 -4.48
N ASP A 36 -15.86 13.03 -4.71
CA ASP A 36 -17.11 13.78 -4.88
C ASP A 36 -17.51 13.97 -6.35
N ALA A 37 -16.53 14.00 -7.23
CA ALA A 37 -16.71 14.24 -8.64
C ALA A 37 -16.98 12.97 -9.46
N VAL A 38 -16.26 11.88 -9.19
CA VAL A 38 -16.21 10.73 -10.10
C VAL A 38 -17.32 9.72 -9.81
N LYS A 39 -18.03 9.31 -10.87
CA LYS A 39 -19.00 8.20 -10.84
C LYS A 39 -18.51 7.06 -11.72
N LEU A 40 -18.53 5.84 -11.19
CA LEU A 40 -18.22 4.59 -11.90
C LEU A 40 -19.52 3.90 -12.27
N CYS A 41 -19.80 3.78 -13.57
CA CYS A 41 -21.05 3.18 -14.07
C CYS A 41 -22.33 3.80 -13.45
N GLY A 42 -22.28 5.10 -13.11
CA GLY A 42 -23.38 5.83 -12.44
C GLY A 42 -23.42 5.71 -10.92
N PHE A 43 -22.60 4.85 -10.31
CA PHE A 43 -22.47 4.72 -8.86
C PHE A 43 -21.35 5.60 -8.32
N LYS A 44 -21.55 6.21 -7.14
CA LYS A 44 -20.51 6.95 -6.42
C LYS A 44 -19.76 5.95 -5.52
N PRO A 45 -18.49 5.61 -5.81
CA PRO A 45 -17.74 4.67 -4.98
C PRO A 45 -17.57 5.22 -3.54
N PRO A 46 -17.49 4.36 -2.51
CA PRO A 46 -17.21 4.81 -1.16
C PRO A 46 -15.83 5.48 -1.09
N ARG A 47 -15.65 6.47 -0.21
CA ARG A 47 -14.37 7.18 -0.04
C ARG A 47 -13.19 6.24 0.24
N TYR A 48 -13.43 5.14 0.95
CA TYR A 48 -12.42 4.12 1.22
C TYR A 48 -11.87 3.47 -0.07
N PHE A 49 -12.69 3.32 -1.11
CA PHE A 49 -12.23 2.81 -2.40
C PHE A 49 -11.17 3.74 -3.02
N TRP A 50 -11.43 5.04 -3.05
CA TRP A 50 -10.46 6.03 -3.54
C TRP A 50 -9.20 6.09 -2.69
N TYR A 51 -9.34 5.84 -1.37
CA TYR A 51 -8.19 5.70 -0.48
C TYR A 51 -7.32 4.50 -0.84
N CYS A 52 -7.92 3.33 -1.11
CA CYS A 52 -7.17 2.15 -1.57
C CYS A 52 -6.47 2.41 -2.92
N VAL A 53 -7.17 2.99 -3.90
CA VAL A 53 -6.59 3.33 -5.20
C VAL A 53 -5.41 4.29 -5.04
N SER A 54 -5.59 5.34 -4.23
CA SER A 54 -4.52 6.29 -3.93
C SER A 54 -3.32 5.59 -3.26
N GLY A 55 -3.58 4.68 -2.32
CA GLY A 55 -2.56 3.85 -1.67
C GLY A 55 -1.74 3.06 -2.68
N THR A 56 -2.41 2.30 -3.55
CA THR A 56 -1.74 1.48 -4.58
C THR A 56 -0.88 2.32 -5.53
N VAL A 57 -1.37 3.48 -5.99
CA VAL A 57 -0.56 4.37 -6.85
C VAL A 57 0.69 4.85 -6.10
N CYS A 58 0.58 5.13 -4.80
CA CYS A 58 1.73 5.54 -3.99
C CYS A 58 2.72 4.41 -3.75
N ASP A 59 2.25 3.18 -3.61
CA ASP A 59 3.12 2.01 -3.43
C ASP A 59 3.93 1.75 -4.71
N VAL A 60 3.33 1.92 -5.89
CA VAL A 60 4.05 1.90 -7.18
C VAL A 60 5.10 3.01 -7.26
N VAL A 61 4.78 4.23 -6.81
CA VAL A 61 5.75 5.34 -6.78
C VAL A 61 6.87 5.06 -5.77
N GLN A 62 6.56 4.48 -4.62
CA GLN A 62 7.55 4.09 -3.63
C GLN A 62 8.50 3.02 -4.20
N LEU A 63 7.98 2.02 -4.91
CA LEU A 63 8.79 1.01 -5.60
C LEU A 63 9.69 1.66 -6.65
N ALA A 64 9.17 2.60 -7.44
CA ALA A 64 9.98 3.33 -8.42
C ALA A 64 11.10 4.15 -7.76
N LEU A 65 10.82 4.81 -6.62
CA LEU A 65 11.82 5.52 -5.83
C LEU A 65 12.89 4.56 -5.29
N ASP A 66 12.46 3.41 -4.75
CA ASP A 66 13.36 2.38 -4.24
C ASP A 66 14.33 1.88 -5.32
N LEU A 67 13.80 1.50 -6.49
CA LEU A 67 14.62 1.10 -7.64
C LEU A 67 15.56 2.22 -8.11
N SER A 68 15.11 3.48 -8.08
CA SER A 68 15.94 4.61 -8.47
C SER A 68 17.12 4.84 -7.52
N PHE A 69 16.92 4.62 -6.22
CA PHE A 69 17.98 4.75 -5.21
C PHE A 69 18.96 3.58 -5.25
N GLN A 70 18.49 2.37 -5.60
CA GLN A 70 19.39 1.25 -5.91
C GLN A 70 20.32 1.59 -7.09
N VAL A 71 19.79 2.22 -8.15
CA VAL A 71 20.60 2.65 -9.32
C VAL A 71 21.64 3.72 -8.95
N VAL A 72 21.35 4.57 -7.95
CA VAL A 72 22.29 5.59 -7.43
C VAL A 72 23.40 4.98 -6.53
N GLY A 73 23.30 3.71 -6.18
CA GLY A 73 24.30 2.99 -5.39
C GLY A 73 24.03 2.95 -3.89
N ILE A 74 22.77 3.10 -3.46
CA ILE A 74 22.40 2.85 -2.06
C ILE A 74 22.25 1.33 -1.87
N GLU A 75 23.31 0.68 -1.41
CA GLU A 75 23.36 -0.79 -1.24
C GLU A 75 22.61 -1.29 0.00
N ASP A 76 22.51 -0.46 1.04
CA ASP A 76 21.83 -0.85 2.27
C ASP A 76 20.31 -0.85 2.05
N PRO A 77 19.63 -2.02 2.15
CA PRO A 77 18.22 -2.15 1.85
C PRO A 77 17.35 -1.34 2.81
N SER A 78 17.80 -1.15 4.06
CA SER A 78 17.05 -0.47 5.11
C SER A 78 17.11 1.04 4.94
N ILE A 79 18.28 1.58 4.59
CA ILE A 79 18.44 3.00 4.23
C ILE A 79 17.67 3.30 2.93
N ASN A 80 17.79 2.44 1.92
CA ASN A 80 17.08 2.59 0.66
C ASN A 80 15.56 2.63 0.87
N TRP A 81 15.01 1.62 1.57
CA TRP A 81 13.60 1.54 1.91
C TRP A 81 13.12 2.74 2.74
N MET A 82 13.92 3.18 3.72
CA MET A 82 13.58 4.33 4.56
C MET A 82 13.49 5.63 3.73
N LEU A 83 14.44 5.85 2.82
CA LEU A 83 14.43 7.00 1.93
C LEU A 83 13.27 6.94 0.94
N SER A 84 13.05 5.79 0.29
CA SER A 84 11.94 5.62 -0.66
C SER A 84 10.59 5.84 0.03
N PHE A 85 10.40 5.28 1.23
CA PHE A 85 9.22 5.52 2.05
C PHE A 85 9.07 7.00 2.43
N PHE A 86 10.14 7.65 2.91
CA PHE A 86 10.10 9.07 3.30
C PHE A 86 9.65 9.98 2.15
N PHE A 87 10.26 9.85 0.97
CA PHE A 87 9.89 10.65 -0.20
C PHE A 87 8.49 10.29 -0.73
N SER A 88 8.07 9.02 -0.62
CA SER A 88 6.74 8.60 -1.03
C SER A 88 5.62 9.30 -0.24
N ILE A 89 5.86 9.73 1.00
CA ILE A 89 4.86 10.42 1.83
C ILE A 89 4.40 11.74 1.18
N ILE A 90 5.31 12.46 0.49
CA ILE A 90 4.96 13.70 -0.22
C ILE A 90 3.95 13.41 -1.34
N PHE A 91 4.22 12.36 -2.11
CA PHE A 91 3.33 11.92 -3.18
C PHE A 91 2.01 11.38 -2.63
N ARG A 92 2.07 10.61 -1.55
CA ARG A 92 0.91 10.08 -0.84
C ARG A 92 0.01 11.18 -0.30
N HIS A 93 0.60 12.24 0.24
CA HIS A 93 -0.12 13.42 0.70
C HIS A 93 -0.86 14.11 -0.44
N THR A 94 -0.15 14.34 -1.54
CA THR A 94 -0.70 14.98 -2.74
C THR A 94 -1.87 14.17 -3.31
N THR A 95 -1.69 12.85 -3.49
CA THR A 95 -2.75 11.97 -4.01
C THR A 95 -3.94 11.86 -3.07
N HIS A 96 -3.74 11.78 -1.74
CA HIS A 96 -4.84 11.80 -0.78
C HIS A 96 -5.65 13.11 -0.83
N ARG A 97 -4.97 14.25 -1.01
CA ARG A 97 -5.63 15.54 -1.17
C ARG A 97 -6.51 15.57 -2.42
N TYR A 98 -6.01 15.13 -3.57
CA TYR A 98 -6.77 15.19 -4.82
C TYR A 98 -7.79 14.07 -5.01
N LEU A 99 -7.49 12.84 -4.57
CA LEU A 99 -8.34 11.67 -4.82
C LEU A 99 -9.36 11.42 -3.70
N VAL A 100 -8.99 11.68 -2.44
CA VAL A 100 -9.74 11.15 -1.29
C VAL A 100 -10.45 12.26 -0.52
N PHE A 101 -9.71 13.23 -0.01
CA PHE A 101 -10.22 14.16 1.00
C PHE A 101 -10.56 15.55 0.47
N GLY A 102 -10.02 15.95 -0.68
CA GLY A 102 -10.22 17.28 -1.24
C GLY A 102 -9.37 18.35 -0.56
N GLU A 103 -9.80 19.60 -0.68
CA GLU A 103 -9.13 20.75 -0.08
C GLU A 103 -9.03 20.62 1.45
N TYR A 104 -7.84 20.85 1.99
CA TYR A 104 -7.57 20.85 3.42
C TYR A 104 -7.74 22.27 3.97
N ASN A 105 -8.46 22.40 5.08
CA ASN A 105 -8.59 23.66 5.82
C ASN A 105 -7.29 23.93 6.61
N GLY A 106 -6.31 24.56 5.96
CA GLY A 106 -5.03 24.94 6.58
C GLY A 106 -3.90 25.04 5.56
N THR A 107 -2.67 25.25 6.04
CA THR A 107 -1.51 25.32 5.14
C THR A 107 -1.11 23.93 4.63
N TYR A 108 -0.53 23.88 3.43
CA TYR A 108 -0.01 22.62 2.86
C TYR A 108 0.97 21.94 3.82
N TYR A 109 1.91 22.71 4.38
CA TYR A 109 2.94 22.20 5.29
C TYR A 109 2.38 21.62 6.59
N GLU A 110 1.36 22.24 7.19
CA GLU A 110 0.70 21.68 8.38
C GLU A 110 0.11 20.31 8.10
N SER A 111 -0.64 20.17 7.00
CA SER A 111 -1.23 18.88 6.63
C SER A 111 -0.15 17.83 6.29
N LEU A 112 0.96 18.25 5.69
CA LEU A 112 2.07 17.36 5.34
C LEU A 112 2.80 16.86 6.60
N VAL A 113 3.14 17.75 7.54
CA VAL A 113 3.78 17.38 8.81
C VAL A 113 2.90 16.41 9.60
N ARG A 114 1.60 16.71 9.70
CA ARG A 114 0.63 15.83 10.36
C ARG A 114 0.57 14.45 9.71
N MET A 115 0.73 14.37 8.38
CA MET A 115 0.80 13.11 7.67
C MET A 115 2.07 12.34 8.04
N TYR A 116 3.25 12.96 8.04
CA TYR A 116 4.49 12.31 8.50
C TYR A 116 4.37 11.73 9.91
N ILE A 117 3.82 12.50 10.86
CA ILE A 117 3.60 12.03 12.23
C ILE A 117 2.67 10.81 12.24
N SER A 118 1.56 10.88 11.52
CA SER A 118 0.58 9.79 11.44
C SER A 118 1.17 8.50 10.85
N TYR A 119 1.93 8.60 9.75
CA TYR A 119 2.56 7.44 9.13
C TYR A 119 3.65 6.83 10.01
N THR A 120 4.45 7.66 10.66
CA THR A 120 5.48 7.18 11.61
C THR A 120 4.82 6.41 12.75
N PHE A 121 3.75 6.95 13.31
CA PHE A 121 2.97 6.29 14.36
C PHE A 121 2.40 4.95 13.89
N ILE A 122 1.82 4.88 12.68
CA ILE A 122 1.23 3.66 12.14
C ILE A 122 2.28 2.59 11.86
N VAL A 123 3.46 2.96 11.36
CA VAL A 123 4.56 2.02 11.15
C VAL A 123 4.97 1.39 12.48
N LEU A 124 5.19 2.20 13.52
CA LEU A 124 5.52 1.70 14.87
C LEU A 124 4.41 0.80 15.43
N LEU A 125 3.15 1.21 15.29
CA LEU A 125 1.99 0.44 15.73
C LEU A 125 1.91 -0.91 15.01
N SER A 126 2.22 -0.95 13.70
CA SER A 126 2.24 -2.18 12.91
C SER A 126 3.32 -3.13 13.39
N THR A 127 4.51 -2.63 13.73
CA THR A 127 5.63 -3.43 14.20
C THR A 127 5.28 -4.08 15.54
N VAL A 128 4.71 -3.30 16.47
CA VAL A 128 4.24 -3.83 17.76
C VAL A 128 3.17 -4.91 17.54
N PHE A 129 2.18 -4.62 16.70
CA PHE A 129 1.07 -5.54 16.42
C PHE A 129 1.56 -6.86 15.80
N ASN A 130 2.47 -6.79 14.84
CA ASN A 130 3.08 -7.95 14.21
C ASN A 130 3.86 -8.79 15.24
N VAL A 131 4.70 -8.15 16.07
CA VAL A 131 5.42 -8.85 17.16
C VAL A 131 4.47 -9.56 18.11
N VAL A 132 3.36 -8.92 18.50
CA VAL A 132 2.35 -9.53 19.38
C VAL A 132 1.71 -10.76 18.70
N MET A 133 1.34 -10.68 17.42
CA MET A 133 0.75 -11.81 16.72
C MET A 133 1.71 -13.01 16.60
N VAL A 134 2.97 -12.76 16.23
CA VAL A 134 3.97 -13.83 16.08
C VAL A 134 4.33 -14.45 17.44
N ARG A 135 4.54 -13.62 18.48
CA ARG A 135 5.03 -14.11 19.79
C ARG A 135 3.93 -14.66 20.68
N THR A 136 2.78 -14.00 20.73
CA THR A 136 1.70 -14.34 21.66
C THR A 136 0.72 -15.32 21.03
N MET A 137 0.32 -15.09 19.78
CA MET A 137 -0.68 -15.93 19.11
C MET A 137 -0.07 -17.11 18.34
N LYS A 138 1.27 -17.17 18.22
CA LYS A 138 2.01 -18.21 17.48
C LYS A 138 1.50 -18.39 16.05
N LEU A 139 1.03 -17.30 15.43
CA LEU A 139 0.62 -17.31 14.03
C LEU A 139 1.85 -17.48 13.13
N SER A 140 1.66 -18.16 11.99
CA SER A 140 2.68 -18.17 10.94
C SER A 140 2.97 -16.75 10.49
N TRP A 141 4.24 -16.48 10.17
CA TRP A 141 4.73 -15.15 9.81
C TRP A 141 3.95 -14.54 8.63
N ILE A 142 3.58 -15.35 7.62
CA ILE A 142 2.78 -14.90 6.46
C ILE A 142 1.41 -14.39 6.89
N TRP A 143 0.70 -15.15 7.75
CA TRP A 143 -0.64 -14.78 8.21
C TRP A 143 -0.60 -13.55 9.13
N ALA A 144 0.37 -13.50 10.03
CA ALA A 144 0.59 -12.32 10.87
C ALA A 144 0.85 -11.07 10.00
N TRP A 145 1.66 -11.20 8.96
CA TRP A 145 1.93 -10.10 8.04
C TRP A 145 0.68 -9.67 7.26
N LEU A 146 -0.07 -10.59 6.65
CA LEU A 146 -1.31 -10.28 5.93
C LEU A 146 -2.36 -9.59 6.82
N ILE A 147 -2.57 -10.12 8.04
CA ILE A 147 -3.50 -9.51 8.99
C ILE A 147 -3.01 -8.12 9.40
N THR A 148 -1.69 -7.94 9.59
CA THR A 148 -1.11 -6.63 9.91
C THR A 148 -1.37 -5.65 8.77
N LEU A 149 -1.17 -6.04 7.51
CA LEU A 149 -1.42 -5.16 6.36
C LEU A 149 -2.88 -4.70 6.25
N VAL A 150 -3.83 -5.64 6.38
CA VAL A 150 -5.25 -5.30 6.34
C VAL A 150 -5.63 -4.40 7.51
N TRP A 151 -5.16 -4.74 8.71
CA TRP A 151 -5.40 -3.98 9.92
C TRP A 151 -4.84 -2.56 9.83
N THR A 152 -3.58 -2.41 9.43
CA THR A 152 -2.93 -1.10 9.30
C THR A 152 -3.59 -0.25 8.23
N GLY A 153 -4.00 -0.83 7.10
CA GLY A 153 -4.75 -0.12 6.08
C GLY A 153 -6.06 0.49 6.60
N VAL A 154 -6.81 -0.27 7.41
CA VAL A 154 -8.05 0.21 8.04
C VAL A 154 -7.78 1.29 9.08
N VAL A 155 -6.84 1.05 9.99
CA VAL A 155 -6.46 2.01 11.04
C VAL A 155 -5.93 3.32 10.43
N ASN A 156 -5.10 3.21 9.38
CA ASN A 156 -4.54 4.35 8.68
C ASN A 156 -5.62 5.22 8.05
N TYR A 157 -6.63 4.61 7.41
CA TYR A 157 -7.77 5.34 6.87
C TYR A 157 -8.49 6.15 7.96
N PHE A 158 -8.75 5.56 9.13
CA PHE A 158 -9.45 6.25 10.21
C PHE A 158 -8.62 7.38 10.83
N ILE A 159 -7.32 7.16 11.07
CA ILE A 159 -6.42 8.19 11.60
C ILE A 159 -6.37 9.38 10.65
N ILE A 160 -6.16 9.15 9.35
CA ILE A 160 -6.09 10.24 8.37
C ILE A 160 -7.44 10.92 8.22
N LYS A 161 -8.55 10.16 8.22
CA LYS A 161 -9.90 10.74 8.16
C LYS A 161 -10.16 11.70 9.33
N GLN A 162 -9.73 11.34 10.54
CA GLN A 162 -9.81 12.23 11.70
C GLN A 162 -8.89 13.44 11.49
N LEU A 163 -7.63 13.21 11.14
CA LEU A 163 -6.63 14.27 10.92
C LEU A 163 -7.11 15.34 9.92
N TRP A 164 -7.78 14.92 8.84
CA TRP A 164 -8.31 15.81 7.81
C TRP A 164 -9.63 16.47 8.20
N GLY A 165 -10.45 15.79 9.00
CA GLY A 165 -11.76 16.29 9.45
C GLY A 165 -11.67 17.35 10.54
N VAL A 166 -10.65 17.32 11.40
CA VAL A 166 -10.61 18.16 12.60
C VAL A 166 -9.79 19.46 12.44
N GLY A 167 -9.76 20.03 11.23
CA GLY A 167 -9.10 21.32 10.94
C GLY A 167 -9.68 22.55 11.68
N GLY A 168 -10.75 22.40 12.47
CA GLY A 168 -11.39 23.51 13.20
C GLY A 168 -11.03 23.66 14.68
N GLU A 169 -10.71 22.58 15.41
CA GLU A 169 -10.66 22.62 16.90
C GLU A 169 -9.47 21.87 17.55
N LEU A 170 -8.46 21.45 16.77
CA LEU A 170 -7.37 20.57 17.24
C LEU A 170 -6.11 21.26 17.80
N ASN A 171 -6.27 22.23 18.70
CA ASN A 171 -5.15 22.52 19.61
C ASN A 171 -4.98 21.45 20.71
N GLY A 172 -5.97 20.56 20.91
CA GLY A 172 -5.96 19.50 21.94
C GLY A 172 -5.37 18.15 21.51
N ALA A 173 -5.96 17.46 20.54
CA ALA A 173 -5.59 16.06 20.28
C ALA A 173 -4.21 15.85 19.64
N GLY A 174 -3.61 16.88 19.03
CA GLY A 174 -2.21 16.80 18.60
C GLY A 174 -1.27 16.52 19.78
N SER A 175 -1.51 17.19 20.91
CA SER A 175 -0.72 16.98 22.13
C SER A 175 -0.95 15.59 22.74
N GLU A 176 -2.15 15.02 22.61
CA GLU A 176 -2.45 13.69 23.13
C GLU A 176 -1.82 12.58 22.27
N VAL A 177 -1.83 12.74 20.94
CA VAL A 177 -1.14 11.81 20.03
C VAL A 177 0.37 11.88 20.24
N GLU A 178 0.93 13.07 20.41
CA GLU A 178 2.35 13.26 20.70
C GLU A 178 2.74 12.60 22.04
N ALA A 179 1.99 12.88 23.11
CA ALA A 179 2.21 12.24 24.41
C ALA A 179 2.03 10.71 24.37
N THR A 180 1.10 10.20 23.55
CA THR A 180 0.90 8.76 23.37
C THR A 180 2.05 8.13 22.59
N THR A 181 2.57 8.84 21.58
CA THR A 181 3.73 8.42 20.78
C THR A 181 4.96 8.32 21.67
N ASP A 182 5.24 9.34 22.50
CA ASP A 182 6.36 9.33 23.44
C ASP A 182 6.28 8.16 24.44
N ARG A 183 5.07 7.91 24.97
CA ARG A 183 4.84 6.76 25.87
C ARG A 183 5.10 5.44 25.16
N LEU A 184 4.64 5.28 23.93
CA LEU A 184 4.86 4.06 23.14
C LEU A 184 6.34 3.83 22.82
N VAL A 185 7.05 4.88 22.38
CA VAL A 185 8.50 4.81 22.11
C VAL A 185 9.27 4.41 23.37
N HIS A 186 8.93 5.01 24.50
CA HIS A 186 9.54 4.66 25.78
C HIS A 186 9.23 3.23 26.22
N LEU A 187 7.98 2.74 26.04
CA LEU A 187 7.60 1.37 26.35
C LEU A 187 8.30 0.35 25.43
N LEU A 188 8.39 0.64 24.14
CA LEU A 188 9.14 -0.15 23.16
C LEU A 188 10.61 -0.26 23.55
N THR A 189 11.23 0.87 23.90
CA THR A 189 12.62 0.92 24.36
C THR A 189 12.84 0.05 25.60
N LYS A 190 11.93 0.11 26.57
CA LYS A 190 11.96 -0.75 27.77
C LYS A 190 11.77 -2.22 27.45
N ALA A 191 10.84 -2.57 26.56
CA ALA A 191 10.58 -3.96 26.17
C ALA A 191 11.80 -4.57 25.45
N ILE A 192 12.43 -3.81 24.54
CA ILE A 192 13.65 -4.22 23.85
C ILE A 192 14.80 -4.41 24.85
N ALA A 193 14.98 -3.47 25.79
CA ALA A 193 16.01 -3.57 26.82
C ALA A 193 15.80 -4.79 27.74
N ALA A 194 14.56 -5.06 28.16
CA ALA A 194 14.22 -6.19 29.01
C ALA A 194 14.40 -7.55 28.30
N GLY A 195 14.11 -7.63 27.00
CA GLY A 195 14.32 -8.83 26.19
C GLY A 195 15.79 -9.24 26.08
N ARG A 196 16.72 -8.26 26.14
CA ARG A 196 18.17 -8.49 26.01
C ARG A 196 18.81 -9.12 27.26
N GLY A 197 18.17 -8.99 28.43
CA GLY A 197 18.72 -9.46 29.72
C GLY A 197 18.41 -10.91 30.09
N ARG A 198 17.46 -11.58 29.41
CA ARG A 198 17.01 -12.94 29.79
C ARG A 198 17.68 -14.08 29.02
N GLY A 199 18.57 -13.76 28.07
CA GLY A 199 19.35 -14.73 27.30
C GLY A 199 20.59 -15.22 28.06
N GLY A 200 20.38 -15.99 29.14
CA GLY A 200 21.47 -16.71 29.79
C GLY A 200 22.10 -17.74 28.84
N GLY A 201 23.24 -17.39 28.25
CA GLY A 201 24.36 -18.30 28.01
C GLY A 201 24.10 -19.63 27.31
N LYS A 202 23.25 -19.69 26.28
CA LYS A 202 23.46 -20.68 25.21
C LYS A 202 24.10 -19.95 24.05
N LYS A 203 25.36 -20.29 23.73
CA LYS A 203 26.05 -19.88 22.51
C LYS A 203 25.19 -20.31 21.32
N MET A 204 24.26 -19.44 20.92
CA MET A 204 23.60 -19.55 19.64
C MET A 204 24.68 -19.26 18.61
N LYS A 205 24.93 -20.23 17.74
CA LYS A 205 25.91 -20.13 16.66
C LYS A 205 25.61 -18.83 15.91
N ARG A 206 26.61 -17.96 15.83
CA ARG A 206 26.52 -16.59 15.27
C ARG A 206 25.95 -16.57 13.85
N ASP A 207 25.99 -17.71 13.18
CA ASP A 207 25.57 -17.95 11.81
C ASP A 207 24.03 -17.95 11.63
N GLU A 208 23.25 -18.20 12.69
CA GLU A 208 21.76 -18.25 12.61
C GLU A 208 21.07 -16.90 12.87
N SER A 209 21.65 -16.05 13.73
CA SER A 209 21.03 -14.77 14.12
C SER A 209 21.09 -13.71 13.02
N VAL A 210 22.12 -13.78 12.16
CA VAL A 210 22.29 -12.86 11.02
C VAL A 210 21.30 -13.21 9.90
N ALA A 211 20.92 -14.49 9.76
CA ALA A 211 19.90 -14.92 8.80
C ALA A 211 18.50 -14.39 9.16
N LEU A 212 18.13 -14.34 10.45
CA LEU A 212 16.79 -13.91 10.86
C LEU A 212 16.53 -12.40 10.76
N LEU A 213 17.55 -11.55 10.96
CA LEU A 213 17.42 -10.11 10.74
C LEU A 213 17.46 -9.77 9.25
N GLY A 214 18.33 -10.44 8.48
CA GLY A 214 18.37 -10.33 7.02
C GLY A 214 17.09 -10.84 6.33
N GLU A 215 16.38 -11.85 6.86
CA GLU A 215 15.10 -12.31 6.30
C GLU A 215 13.93 -11.35 6.57
N MET A 216 13.94 -10.61 7.68
CA MET A 216 12.88 -9.62 7.96
C MET A 216 13.09 -8.30 7.20
N GLU A 217 14.34 -7.87 7.01
CA GLU A 217 14.68 -6.70 6.17
C GLU A 217 14.63 -7.03 4.66
N GLY A 218 14.98 -8.25 4.25
CA GLY A 218 14.93 -8.68 2.85
C GLY A 218 13.53 -8.96 2.29
N ARG A 219 12.56 -9.38 3.13
CA ARG A 219 11.19 -9.71 2.65
C ARG A 219 10.17 -8.59 2.75
N SER A 220 10.44 -7.53 3.51
CA SER A 220 9.59 -6.33 3.47
C SER A 220 9.88 -5.44 2.24
N ALA A 221 10.98 -5.68 1.54
CA ALA A 221 11.43 -4.92 0.37
C ALA A 221 11.50 -5.75 -0.93
N GLY A 222 11.15 -7.04 -0.92
CA GLY A 222 11.55 -7.97 -2.00
C GLY A 222 10.52 -8.97 -2.53
N GLU A 223 9.23 -8.89 -2.19
CA GLU A 223 8.23 -9.87 -2.70
C GLU A 223 6.90 -9.22 -3.08
N GLU A 224 6.93 -8.27 -4.02
CA GLU A 224 5.88 -8.25 -5.04
C GLU A 224 6.21 -9.35 -6.05
N GLY A 225 5.73 -10.55 -5.75
CA GLY A 225 5.57 -11.58 -6.76
C GLY A 225 4.71 -11.02 -7.88
N SER A 226 5.36 -10.57 -8.95
CA SER A 226 4.82 -10.79 -10.27
C SER A 226 4.42 -12.26 -10.32
N VAL A 227 3.12 -12.52 -10.30
CA VAL A 227 2.58 -13.70 -10.94
C VAL A 227 2.81 -13.46 -12.43
N LEU A 228 4.06 -13.65 -12.84
CA LEU A 228 4.40 -14.08 -14.18
C LEU A 228 3.72 -15.44 -14.27
N LEU A 229 2.51 -15.43 -14.82
CA LEU A 229 1.97 -16.65 -15.41
C LEU A 229 3.04 -17.06 -16.43
N ASP A 230 3.68 -18.20 -16.19
CA ASP A 230 4.36 -18.92 -17.26
C ASP A 230 3.29 -19.16 -18.34
N ASP A 231 3.31 -18.31 -19.38
CA ASP A 231 2.44 -18.41 -20.55
C ASP A 231 2.72 -19.70 -21.37
N ASP A 232 3.70 -20.50 -20.95
CA ASP A 232 4.04 -21.77 -21.59
C ASP A 232 3.12 -22.95 -21.19
N ASP A 233 2.35 -22.85 -20.11
CA ASP A 233 1.49 -23.97 -19.65
C ASP A 233 0.03 -23.93 -20.16
N ILE A 234 -0.39 -22.83 -20.82
CA ILE A 234 -1.74 -22.72 -21.40
C ILE A 234 -1.78 -23.19 -22.87
N LEU A 235 -0.65 -23.18 -23.58
CA LEU A 235 -0.59 -23.66 -24.97
C LEU A 235 -0.46 -25.20 -25.08
N HIS A 236 -0.03 -25.90 -24.03
CA HIS A 236 0.03 -27.36 -24.06
C HIS A 236 -1.29 -28.07 -23.72
N ARG A 237 -2.26 -27.40 -23.10
CA ARG A 237 -3.57 -27.99 -22.75
C ARG A 237 -4.70 -27.76 -23.75
N VAL A 238 -4.46 -26.99 -24.81
CA VAL A 238 -5.43 -26.82 -25.92
C VAL A 238 -5.09 -27.71 -27.12
N GLY A 239 -3.91 -28.33 -27.16
CA GLY A 239 -3.47 -29.24 -28.24
C GLY A 239 -3.92 -30.70 -28.12
N GLU A 240 -4.26 -31.20 -26.93
CA GLU A 240 -4.56 -32.63 -26.72
C GLU A 240 -6.04 -33.01 -26.84
N SER A 241 -6.94 -32.05 -27.08
CA SER A 241 -8.38 -32.34 -27.24
C SER A 241 -8.82 -32.57 -28.70
N ALA A 242 -7.89 -32.50 -29.66
CA ALA A 242 -8.19 -32.71 -31.08
C ALA A 242 -7.78 -34.10 -31.61
N HIS A 243 -7.04 -34.92 -30.86
CA HIS A 243 -6.49 -36.18 -31.37
C HIS A 243 -7.20 -37.46 -30.88
N HIS A 244 -8.23 -37.35 -30.04
CA HIS A 244 -8.96 -38.51 -29.51
C HIS A 244 -10.35 -38.74 -30.14
N ARG A 245 -10.61 -38.17 -31.32
CA ARG A 245 -11.90 -38.31 -32.04
C ARG A 245 -11.78 -38.78 -33.50
N SER A 246 -10.89 -39.72 -33.80
CA SER A 246 -10.85 -40.41 -35.10
C SER A 246 -10.71 -41.94 -35.03
N ARG A 247 -11.10 -42.57 -33.91
CA ARG A 247 -10.99 -44.03 -33.76
C ARG A 247 -12.29 -44.70 -33.30
N ILE A 248 -13.41 -44.30 -33.89
CA ILE A 248 -14.65 -45.09 -33.91
C ILE A 248 -15.32 -44.81 -35.25
N GLU A 249 -14.96 -45.54 -36.30
CA GLU A 249 -15.85 -45.90 -37.42
C GLU A 249 -15.08 -46.77 -38.42
N THR A 250 -15.78 -47.76 -38.98
CA THR A 250 -15.37 -48.67 -40.07
C THR A 250 -14.59 -49.94 -39.69
N GLY A 251 -15.26 -50.82 -38.95
CA GLY A 251 -14.95 -52.24 -38.92
C GLY A 251 -16.24 -53.07 -39.00
N ASN A 252 -16.91 -53.07 -40.16
CA ASN A 252 -17.94 -54.08 -40.44
C ASN A 252 -18.25 -54.17 -41.95
N SER A 253 -17.67 -55.16 -42.64
CA SER A 253 -18.33 -55.86 -43.75
C SER A 253 -17.61 -57.20 -43.99
N VAL A 254 -18.19 -58.26 -43.43
CA VAL A 254 -18.00 -59.64 -43.87
C VAL A 254 -19.39 -60.19 -44.09
N SER A 255 -19.74 -60.40 -45.36
CA SER A 255 -20.60 -61.46 -45.94
C SER A 255 -21.15 -60.98 -47.27
#